data_AF-A0AAV7JPJ7-F1
#
_entry.id   AF-A0AAV7JPJ7-F1
#
_cell.length_a   1.000
_cell.length_b   1.000
_cell.length_c   1.000
_cell.angle_alpha   90.00
_cell.angle_beta   90.00
_cell.angle_gamma   90.00
#
_symmetry.space_group_name_H-M   'P 1'
#
loop_
_entity.id
_entity.type
_entity.pdbx_description
1 polymer ?
#
loop_
_entity_poly.entity_id
_entity_poly.type
_entity_poly.pdbx_seq_one_letter_code
_entity_poly.pdbx_strand_id
1 'polypeptide(L)'
;MNYFGIILTVCLLNTVFTQEVKKVRDCVWATSDLTLDLTDLYFFEYFNHNNPGTFRYYPCKVYSNWDPSVCTIGNNPALCQKYQGPTHLIGNQSQLVVTLVKPYTFELMYFGGNNNRKGIVTITCFQDDDVFYFDYEVFPIYHFSMSVKTACKTYGRVGEYQTDSRKEL
;
A
#
# COMPACT_ATOMS: atom_id res chain seq x y z
N MET A 1 -10.04 -3.77 -23.20
CA MET A 1 -10.98 -3.62 -22.06
C MET A 1 -10.70 -2.27 -21.40
N ASN A 2 -11.73 -1.44 -21.30
CA ASN A 2 -11.64 0.02 -21.07
C ASN A 2 -11.00 0.39 -19.71
N TYR A 3 -10.02 1.27 -19.76
CA TYR A 3 -9.37 1.87 -18.59
C TYR A 3 -10.23 3.05 -18.09
N PHE A 4 -10.82 2.94 -16.90
CA PHE A 4 -11.36 4.10 -16.17
C PHE A 4 -10.32 4.51 -15.12
N GLY A 5 -9.41 5.40 -15.50
CA GLY A 5 -8.58 6.14 -14.54
C GLY A 5 -9.35 7.38 -14.10
N ILE A 6 -9.55 7.55 -12.79
CA ILE A 6 -10.07 8.82 -12.26
C ILE A 6 -8.87 9.74 -12.14
N ILE A 7 -8.86 10.83 -12.91
CA ILE A 7 -7.87 11.88 -12.81
C ILE A 7 -8.38 12.88 -11.76
N LEU A 8 -7.70 12.98 -10.62
CA LEU A 8 -7.88 14.11 -9.71
C LEU A 8 -6.82 15.16 -10.00
N THR A 9 -7.25 16.35 -10.42
CA THR A 9 -6.38 17.51 -10.61
C THR A 9 -6.32 18.29 -9.31
N VAL A 10 -5.19 18.25 -8.61
CA VAL A 10 -4.94 19.07 -7.42
C VAL A 10 -4.01 20.22 -7.82
N CYS A 11 -4.52 21.46 -7.82
CA CYS A 11 -3.71 22.65 -8.04
C CYS A 11 -3.06 23.08 -6.72
N LEU A 12 -1.77 22.79 -6.56
CA LEU A 12 -0.91 23.45 -5.57
C LEU A 12 0.10 24.30 -6.33
N LEU A 13 0.08 25.60 -6.07
CA LEU A 13 1.06 26.64 -6.46
C LEU A 13 2.00 26.22 -7.61
N ASN A 14 1.56 26.48 -8.84
CA ASN A 14 2.30 26.39 -10.10
C ASN A 14 2.74 24.99 -10.60
N THR A 15 2.32 23.90 -9.97
CA THR A 15 2.56 22.55 -10.53
C THR A 15 1.23 21.80 -10.66
N VAL A 16 0.81 21.53 -11.90
CA VAL A 16 -0.35 20.66 -12.16
C VAL A 16 0.11 19.22 -11.96
N PHE A 17 -0.15 18.65 -10.78
CA PHE A 17 0.05 17.23 -10.55
C PHE A 17 -1.23 16.49 -10.93
N THR A 18 -1.15 15.69 -11.99
CA THR A 18 -2.25 14.82 -12.41
C THR A 18 -2.16 13.56 -11.55
N GLN A 19 -3.04 13.43 -10.57
CA GLN A 19 -3.03 12.28 -9.66
C GLN A 19 -3.68 11.09 -10.38
N GLU A 20 -2.86 10.18 -10.91
CA GLU A 20 -3.36 8.95 -11.56
C GLU A 20 -3.78 7.92 -10.51
N VAL A 21 -5.09 7.74 -10.36
CA VAL A 21 -5.68 6.70 -9.52
C VAL A 21 -5.93 5.46 -10.38
N LYS A 22 -5.19 4.37 -10.15
CA LYS A 22 -5.36 3.12 -10.91
C LYS A 22 -5.54 1.90 -10.02
N LYS A 23 -6.38 0.98 -10.48
CA LYS A 23 -6.53 -0.35 -9.90
C LYS A 23 -5.29 -1.18 -10.21
N VAL A 24 -4.79 -1.89 -9.20
CA VAL A 24 -3.67 -2.83 -9.33
C VAL A 24 -4.12 -4.10 -10.04
N ARG A 25 -3.30 -4.60 -10.97
CA ARG A 25 -3.49 -5.93 -11.59
C ARG A 25 -2.25 -6.76 -11.32
N ASP A 26 -2.44 -7.99 -10.88
CA ASP A 26 -1.36 -8.94 -10.61
C ASP A 26 -0.23 -8.34 -9.76
N CYS A 27 -0.61 -7.48 -8.80
CA CYS A 27 0.31 -6.81 -7.88
C CYS A 27 1.25 -5.77 -8.48
N VAL A 28 1.01 -5.39 -9.72
CA VAL A 28 1.75 -4.34 -10.40
C VAL A 28 0.82 -3.15 -10.66
N TRP A 29 1.28 -1.98 -10.25
CA TRP A 29 0.70 -0.71 -10.64
C TRP A 29 1.61 -0.05 -11.67
N ALA A 30 1.04 0.47 -12.77
CA ALA A 30 1.84 1.11 -13.81
C ALA A 30 1.14 2.31 -14.45
N THR A 31 1.95 3.32 -14.76
CA THR A 31 1.62 4.46 -15.63
C THR A 31 2.39 4.34 -16.95
N SER A 32 2.32 5.36 -17.81
CA SER A 32 3.16 5.43 -19.02
C SER A 32 4.65 5.40 -18.70
N ASP A 33 5.04 5.91 -17.53
CA ASP A 33 6.43 6.26 -17.22
C ASP A 33 6.94 5.62 -15.92
N LEU A 34 6.04 5.05 -15.11
CA LEU A 34 6.37 4.50 -13.79
C LEU A 34 5.74 3.13 -13.60
N THR A 35 6.44 2.24 -12.91
CA THR A 35 5.91 0.94 -12.51
C THR A 35 6.25 0.72 -11.04
N LEU A 36 5.23 0.44 -10.22
CA LEU A 36 5.38 -0.02 -8.85
C LEU A 36 4.98 -1.49 -8.80
N ASP A 37 5.97 -2.35 -8.58
CA ASP A 37 5.77 -3.78 -8.43
C ASP A 37 5.70 -4.16 -6.94
N LEU A 38 4.52 -4.56 -6.46
CA LEU A 38 4.29 -4.93 -5.06
C LEU A 38 4.55 -6.42 -4.79
N THR A 39 4.95 -7.23 -5.78
CA THR A 39 5.15 -8.68 -5.60
C THR A 39 6.28 -9.01 -4.62
N ASP A 40 7.26 -8.12 -4.55
CA ASP A 40 8.43 -8.25 -3.68
C ASP A 40 8.15 -7.80 -2.25
N LEU A 41 7.02 -7.13 -1.99
CA LEU A 41 6.67 -6.73 -0.64
C LEU A 41 6.26 -7.95 0.18
N TYR A 42 6.97 -8.16 1.28
CA TYR A 42 6.75 -9.24 2.21
C TYR A 42 5.58 -8.97 3.15
N PHE A 43 5.32 -9.94 4.02
CA PHE A 43 4.40 -9.82 5.14
C PHE A 43 4.96 -8.89 6.22
N PHE A 44 4.10 -8.01 6.75
CA PHE A 44 4.43 -7.16 7.90
C PHE A 44 3.45 -7.41 9.05
N GLU A 45 4.00 -7.54 10.26
CA GLU A 45 3.24 -7.57 11.50
C GLU A 45 3.65 -6.38 12.37
N TYR A 46 2.67 -5.65 12.87
CA TYR A 46 2.90 -4.53 13.77
C TYR A 46 2.04 -4.70 15.03
N PHE A 47 2.67 -4.62 16.19
CA PHE A 47 1.97 -4.63 17.47
C PHE A 47 1.75 -3.20 17.97
N ASN A 48 0.50 -2.78 18.10
CA ASN A 48 0.19 -1.47 18.65
C ASN A 48 0.11 -1.55 20.19
N HIS A 49 1.07 -0.93 20.86
CA HIS A 49 1.11 -0.86 22.33
C HIS A 49 0.03 0.06 22.92
N ASN A 50 -0.43 1.05 22.18
CA ASN A 50 -1.42 2.04 22.63
C ASN A 50 -2.87 1.56 22.46
N ASN A 51 -3.10 0.61 21.55
CA ASN A 51 -4.39 -0.03 21.32
C ASN A 51 -4.12 -1.52 21.13
N PRO A 52 -4.34 -2.39 22.13
CA PRO A 52 -3.77 -3.74 22.18
C PRO A 52 -4.33 -4.66 21.09
N GLY A 53 -3.77 -4.51 19.89
CA GLY A 53 -4.12 -5.22 18.69
C GLY A 53 -2.90 -5.38 17.79
N THR A 54 -2.85 -6.53 17.13
CA THR A 54 -1.83 -6.85 16.12
C THR A 54 -2.39 -6.52 14.75
N PHE A 55 -1.69 -5.67 14.01
CA PHE A 55 -1.97 -5.39 12.61
C PHE A 55 -1.13 -6.32 11.74
N ARG A 56 -1.77 -6.88 10.72
CA ARG A 56 -1.11 -7.73 9.73
C ARG A 56 -1.37 -7.19 8.35
N TYR A 57 -0.30 -7.01 7.58
CA TYR A 57 -0.31 -6.43 6.26
C TYR A 57 0.27 -7.39 5.22
N TYR A 58 -0.53 -7.66 4.20
CA TYR A 58 -0.25 -8.47 3.04
C TYR A 58 -0.59 -7.63 1.81
N PRO A 59 0.37 -6.83 1.29
CA PRO A 59 0.09 -5.94 0.18
C PRO A 59 -0.47 -6.71 -1.02
N CYS A 60 0.06 -7.91 -1.25
CA CYS A 60 -0.16 -8.58 -2.52
C CYS A 60 -0.01 -10.11 -2.57
N LYS A 61 0.19 -10.79 -1.44
CA LYS A 61 0.31 -12.26 -1.40
C LYS A 61 -0.79 -12.87 -0.55
N VAL A 62 -1.48 -13.87 -1.11
CA VAL A 62 -2.37 -14.77 -0.36
C VAL A 62 -1.52 -15.94 0.11
N TYR A 63 -1.23 -16.01 1.42
CA TYR A 63 -0.51 -17.15 1.98
C TYR A 63 -1.49 -18.30 2.23
N SER A 64 -1.28 -19.45 1.56
CA SER A 64 -2.15 -20.63 1.64
C SER A 64 -2.07 -21.39 2.98
N ASN A 65 -1.05 -21.12 3.81
CA ASN A 65 -0.71 -21.92 5.00
C ASN A 65 -1.15 -21.23 6.29
N TRP A 66 -2.13 -20.34 6.16
CA TRP A 66 -2.41 -19.32 7.15
C TRP A 66 -3.48 -19.79 8.12
N ASP A 67 -3.31 -19.47 9.41
CA ASP A 67 -4.33 -19.70 10.43
C ASP A 67 -5.64 -19.04 9.97
N PRO A 68 -6.65 -19.85 9.57
CA PRO A 68 -7.90 -19.38 8.99
C PRO A 68 -8.81 -18.74 10.04
N SER A 69 -8.27 -18.23 11.15
CA SER A 69 -8.98 -17.42 12.13
C SER A 69 -8.58 -15.93 12.10
N VAL A 70 -7.51 -15.53 11.39
CA VAL A 70 -6.91 -14.18 11.56
C VAL A 70 -7.26 -13.15 10.47
N CYS A 71 -8.03 -13.49 9.43
CA CYS A 71 -8.51 -12.62 8.32
C CYS A 71 -9.55 -13.37 7.45
N THR A 72 -10.25 -14.35 8.00
CA THR A 72 -11.22 -15.16 7.24
C THR A 72 -12.58 -14.48 7.24
N ILE A 73 -12.77 -13.60 6.26
CA ILE A 73 -14.03 -13.60 5.50
C ILE A 73 -13.62 -13.43 4.03
N GLY A 74 -13.78 -14.50 3.25
CA GLY A 74 -13.18 -14.69 1.94
C GLY A 74 -13.37 -13.50 1.01
N ASN A 75 -12.26 -12.89 0.58
CA ASN A 75 -12.16 -11.96 -0.55
C ASN A 75 -10.69 -11.49 -0.80
N ASN A 76 -9.63 -12.23 -0.45
CA ASN A 76 -8.22 -11.74 -0.50
C ASN A 76 -7.94 -10.55 0.45
N PRO A 77 -7.93 -10.79 1.77
CA PRO A 77 -7.64 -9.75 2.76
C PRO A 77 -6.21 -9.22 2.59
N ALA A 78 -6.05 -7.90 2.55
CA ALA A 78 -4.75 -7.25 2.47
C ALA A 78 -4.30 -6.69 3.82
N LEU A 79 -5.24 -6.20 4.63
CA LEU A 79 -4.93 -5.57 5.91
C LEU A 79 -5.96 -5.96 6.95
N CYS A 80 -5.50 -6.43 8.11
CA CYS A 80 -6.36 -6.84 9.21
C CYS A 80 -5.82 -6.39 10.57
N GLN A 81 -6.74 -6.26 11.53
CA GLN A 81 -6.45 -6.03 12.93
C GLN A 81 -6.99 -7.19 13.76
N LYS A 82 -6.15 -7.78 14.61
CA LYS A 82 -6.54 -8.75 15.63
C LYS A 82 -6.43 -8.09 17.00
N TYR A 83 -7.57 -7.73 17.59
CA TYR A 83 -7.68 -7.35 19.00
C TYR A 83 -7.97 -8.61 19.84
N GLN A 84 -7.84 -8.58 21.17
CA GLN A 84 -8.17 -9.71 22.07
C GLN A 84 -9.65 -10.13 21.95
N GLY A 85 -10.02 -10.83 20.87
CA GLY A 85 -11.39 -11.01 20.41
C GLY A 85 -11.45 -11.23 18.88
N PRO A 86 -12.47 -10.68 18.18
CA PRO A 86 -12.65 -10.92 16.76
C PRO A 86 -11.58 -10.23 15.91
N THR A 87 -11.27 -10.84 14.76
CA THR A 87 -10.48 -10.19 13.71
C THR A 87 -11.34 -9.20 12.93
N HIS A 88 -10.77 -8.03 12.64
CA HIS A 88 -11.35 -7.03 11.76
C HIS A 88 -10.60 -6.94 10.43
N LEU A 89 -11.34 -7.08 9.32
CA LEU A 89 -10.83 -6.80 7.98
C LEU A 89 -10.81 -5.29 7.78
N ILE A 90 -9.63 -4.70 7.60
CA ILE A 90 -9.48 -3.28 7.33
C ILE A 90 -9.56 -3.00 5.83
N GLY A 91 -8.97 -3.86 5.01
CA GLY A 91 -8.89 -3.62 3.58
C GLY A 91 -8.58 -4.86 2.77
N ASN A 92 -8.99 -4.82 1.51
CA ASN A 92 -9.02 -5.93 0.60
C ASN A 92 -8.09 -5.69 -0.60
N GLN A 93 -7.30 -6.70 -0.97
CA GLN A 93 -6.40 -6.62 -2.12
C GLN A 93 -7.16 -6.40 -3.44
N SER A 94 -8.32 -7.03 -3.59
CA SER A 94 -9.16 -6.94 -4.80
C SER A 94 -9.74 -5.53 -5.04
N GLN A 95 -9.70 -4.70 -4.00
CA GLN A 95 -10.12 -3.29 -4.00
C GLN A 95 -8.94 -2.36 -3.69
N LEU A 96 -7.71 -2.78 -3.98
CA LEU A 96 -6.54 -1.92 -3.89
C LEU A 96 -6.54 -0.89 -5.01
N VAL A 97 -6.33 0.35 -4.61
CA VAL A 97 -6.11 1.50 -5.48
C VAL A 97 -4.79 2.14 -5.11
N VAL A 98 -3.98 2.49 -6.10
CA VAL A 98 -2.66 3.10 -5.86
C VAL A 98 -2.57 4.45 -6.55
N THR A 99 -1.95 5.37 -5.83
CA THR A 99 -1.75 6.75 -6.22
C THR A 99 -0.31 7.16 -5.95
N LEU A 100 0.32 7.85 -6.91
CA LEU A 100 1.58 8.55 -6.67
C LEU A 100 1.27 9.90 -6.00
N VAL A 101 1.86 10.15 -4.83
CA VAL A 101 1.67 11.41 -4.09
C VAL A 101 2.77 12.42 -4.42
N LYS A 102 4.01 11.94 -4.46
CA LYS A 102 5.21 12.70 -4.82
C LYS A 102 6.28 11.71 -5.31
N PRO A 103 7.39 12.17 -5.92
CA PRO A 103 8.44 11.25 -6.37
C PRO A 103 8.84 10.26 -5.27
N TYR A 104 8.83 8.97 -5.62
CA TYR A 104 9.15 7.86 -4.72
C TYR A 104 8.25 7.69 -3.47
N THR A 105 7.06 8.30 -3.47
CA THR A 105 6.05 8.12 -2.42
C THR A 105 4.68 7.79 -3.00
N PHE A 106 4.12 6.67 -2.56
CA PHE A 106 2.87 6.10 -3.05
C PHE A 106 1.88 5.93 -1.91
N GLU A 107 0.60 6.16 -2.19
CA GLU A 107 -0.50 5.80 -1.29
C GLU A 107 -1.23 4.59 -1.84
N LEU A 108 -1.24 3.53 -1.05
CA LEU A 108 -1.98 2.29 -1.30
C LEU A 108 -3.25 2.33 -0.46
N MET A 109 -4.39 2.48 -1.12
CA MET A 109 -5.71 2.54 -0.51
C MET A 109 -6.42 1.20 -0.66
N TYR A 110 -6.68 0.53 0.46
CA TYR A 110 -7.38 -0.74 0.54
C TYR A 110 -8.80 -0.52 1.03
N PHE A 111 -9.77 -0.78 0.15
CA PHE A 111 -11.21 -0.72 0.47
C PHE A 111 -11.78 -2.11 0.79
N GLY A 112 -13.07 -2.17 1.14
CA GLY A 112 -13.76 -3.45 1.35
C GLY A 112 -13.54 -4.07 2.72
N GLY A 113 -13.12 -3.27 3.71
CA GLY A 113 -13.08 -3.68 5.11
C GLY A 113 -14.48 -3.88 5.71
N ASN A 114 -14.56 -4.71 6.76
CA ASN A 114 -15.82 -4.87 7.50
C ASN A 114 -16.17 -3.58 8.25
N ASN A 115 -17.46 -3.29 8.44
CA ASN A 115 -17.95 -2.03 9.01
C ASN A 115 -17.42 -0.78 8.25
N ASN A 116 -17.28 -0.87 6.93
CA ASN A 116 -16.76 0.20 6.07
C ASN A 116 -15.32 0.64 6.39
N ARG A 117 -14.53 -0.24 7.02
CA ARG A 117 -13.11 0.00 7.28
C ARG A 117 -12.32 0.16 5.99
N LYS A 118 -11.27 1.00 6.08
CA LYS A 118 -10.35 1.30 4.97
C LYS A 118 -8.93 1.39 5.52
N GLY A 119 -7.97 0.88 4.76
CA GLY A 119 -6.54 1.00 5.06
C GLY A 119 -5.86 1.93 4.08
N ILE A 120 -5.08 2.88 4.57
CA ILE A 120 -4.20 3.71 3.75
C ILE A 120 -2.77 3.40 4.19
N VAL A 121 -1.97 2.90 3.26
CA VAL A 121 -0.55 2.61 3.48
C VAL A 121 0.28 3.53 2.62
N THR A 122 0.99 4.45 3.26
CA THR A 122 1.95 5.34 2.60
C THR A 122 3.28 4.61 2.47
N ILE A 123 3.72 4.37 1.25
CA ILE A 123 4.99 3.71 0.96
C ILE A 123 5.98 4.75 0.42
N THR A 124 7.15 4.85 1.05
CA THR A 124 8.24 5.74 0.64
C THR A 124 9.48 4.93 0.30
N CYS A 125 10.24 5.37 -0.72
CA CYS A 125 11.54 4.80 -1.02
C CYS A 125 12.49 4.95 0.18
N PHE A 126 13.09 3.84 0.56
CA PHE A 126 14.18 3.80 1.52
C PHE A 126 15.16 2.69 1.11
N GLN A 127 16.45 2.98 1.09
CA GLN A 127 17.48 2.06 0.56
C GLN A 127 17.94 1.01 1.59
N ASP A 128 17.69 1.25 2.88
CA ASP A 128 18.05 0.36 3.98
C ASP A 128 16.90 -0.63 4.29
N ASP A 129 16.82 -1.12 5.52
CA ASP A 129 15.84 -2.13 5.91
C ASP A 129 14.39 -1.64 5.77
N ASP A 130 13.52 -2.56 5.36
CA ASP A 130 12.09 -2.28 5.20
C ASP A 130 11.45 -2.06 6.59
N VAL A 131 10.80 -0.92 6.78
CA VAL A 131 10.14 -0.55 8.05
C VAL A 131 8.66 -0.36 7.82
N PHE A 132 7.82 -0.95 8.68
CA PHE A 132 6.37 -0.79 8.67
C PHE A 132 5.85 -0.40 10.05
N TYR A 133 5.07 0.66 10.13
CA TYR A 133 4.50 1.12 11.38
C TYR A 133 3.10 1.71 11.19
N PHE A 134 2.31 1.63 12.27
CA PHE A 134 1.01 2.27 12.36
C PHE A 134 1.18 3.74 12.73
N ASP A 135 0.52 4.63 12.00
CA ASP A 135 0.54 6.06 12.27
C ASP A 135 -0.58 6.42 13.25
N TYR A 136 -1.82 6.33 12.77
CA TYR A 136 -3.02 6.71 13.51
C TYR A 136 -4.28 6.11 12.88
N GLU A 137 -5.39 6.20 13.62
CA GLU A 137 -6.73 5.81 13.17
C GLU A 137 -7.69 6.99 13.30
N VAL A 138 -8.43 7.28 12.23
CA VAL A 138 -9.62 8.12 12.25
C VAL A 138 -10.77 7.26 11.77
N PHE A 139 -11.38 6.53 12.71
CA PHE A 139 -12.34 5.48 12.40
C PHE A 139 -13.40 5.95 11.37
N PRO A 140 -13.61 5.21 10.26
CA PRO A 140 -13.17 3.83 10.01
C PRO A 140 -11.87 3.70 9.16
N ILE A 141 -11.02 4.73 9.13
CA ILE A 141 -9.80 4.79 8.31
C ILE A 141 -8.55 4.57 9.17
N TYR A 142 -7.69 3.64 8.75
CA TYR A 142 -6.43 3.31 9.40
C TYR A 142 -5.27 3.75 8.52
N HIS A 143 -4.34 4.51 9.08
CA HIS A 143 -3.15 5.01 8.39
C HIS A 143 -1.90 4.26 8.85
N PHE A 144 -1.11 3.84 7.88
CA PHE A 144 0.18 3.19 8.08
C PHE A 144 1.21 3.85 7.18
N SER A 145 2.45 3.83 7.66
CA SER A 145 3.59 4.29 6.90
C SER A 145 4.61 3.16 6.78
N MET A 146 5.24 3.15 5.63
CA MET A 146 6.15 2.10 5.23
C MET A 146 7.31 2.69 4.44
N SER A 147 8.51 2.27 4.79
CA SER A 147 9.74 2.61 4.10
C SER A 147 10.27 1.34 3.46
N VAL A 148 10.40 1.29 2.13
CA VAL A 148 10.82 0.07 1.41
C VAL A 148 11.69 0.33 0.19
N LYS A 149 12.57 -0.64 -0.09
CA LYS A 149 13.42 -0.63 -1.30
C LYS A 149 12.62 -0.69 -2.59
N THR A 150 11.49 -1.38 -2.58
CA THR A 150 10.63 -1.56 -3.76
C THR A 150 10.12 -0.23 -4.32
N ALA A 151 9.82 0.75 -3.46
CA ALA A 151 9.41 2.08 -3.89
C ALA A 151 10.55 2.87 -4.55
N CYS A 152 11.81 2.51 -4.29
CA CYS A 152 12.97 3.06 -4.99
C CYS A 152 13.13 2.54 -6.41
N LYS A 153 12.63 1.31 -6.69
CA LYS A 153 12.73 0.66 -8.00
C LYS A 153 11.70 1.14 -9.02
N THR A 154 10.99 2.24 -8.74
CA THR A 154 9.82 2.67 -9.52
C THR A 154 10.15 3.38 -10.83
N TYR A 155 11.43 3.53 -11.15
CA TYR A 155 11.93 4.14 -12.38
C TYR A 155 12.44 3.10 -13.37
N GLY A 156 11.90 3.16 -14.59
CA GLY A 156 12.47 2.47 -15.74
C GLY A 156 11.44 2.16 -16.82
N ARG A 157 11.59 2.80 -17.99
CA ARG A 157 11.30 2.08 -19.24
C ARG A 157 12.15 0.82 -19.23
N VAL A 158 11.58 -0.30 -19.66
CA VAL A 158 12.27 -1.59 -19.88
C VAL A 158 13.66 -1.32 -20.47
N GLY A 159 14.72 -1.41 -19.65
CA GLY A 159 16.10 -1.28 -20.14
C GLY A 159 17.11 -0.49 -19.29
N GLU A 160 16.71 0.39 -18.36
CA GLU A 160 17.70 1.17 -17.59
C GLU A 160 17.43 1.12 -16.08
N TYR A 161 18.14 0.21 -15.39
CA TYR A 161 18.33 0.31 -13.95
C TYR A 161 19.30 1.46 -13.67
N GLN A 162 18.78 2.63 -13.26
CA GLN A 162 19.62 3.67 -12.71
C GLN A 162 19.89 3.35 -11.22
N THR A 163 21.03 2.73 -10.96
CA THR A 163 21.68 2.82 -9.64
C THR A 163 22.22 4.23 -9.50
N ASP A 164 21.39 5.21 -9.15
CA ASP A 164 21.89 6.53 -8.74
C ASP A 164 22.21 6.50 -7.24
N SER A 165 23.34 5.88 -6.93
CA SER A 165 24.06 6.08 -5.67
C SER A 165 24.75 7.43 -5.72
N ARG A 166 24.00 8.54 -5.56
CA ARG A 166 24.43 9.87 -5.05
C ARG A 166 23.42 10.95 -5.41
N LYS A 167 22.66 11.39 -4.40
CA LYS A 167 22.08 12.74 -4.14
C LYS A 167 20.82 12.47 -3.30
N GLU A 168 20.67 12.95 -2.08
CA GLU A 168 21.00 14.27 -1.56
C GLU A 168 21.47 14.19 -0.10
N LEU A 169 22.45 15.04 0.21
CA LEU A 169 22.78 15.53 1.55
C LEU A 169 21.73 16.56 1.99
#